data_AF-A0A817H3H7-F1
#
_entry.id   AF-A0A817H3H7-F1
#
_cell.length_a   1.000
_cell.length_b   1.000
_cell.length_c   1.000
_cell.angle_alpha   90.00
_cell.angle_beta   90.00
_cell.angle_gamma   90.00
#
_symmetry.space_group_name_H-M   'P 1'
#
loop_
_entity.id
_entity.type
_entity.pdbx_description
1 polymer ?
#
loop_
_entity_poly.entity_id
_entity_poly.type
_entity_poly.pdbx_seq_one_letter_code
_entity_poly.pdbx_strand_id
1 'polypeptide(L)'
;MVKIDKHMDKQNELMKQMNAQLKTGPIEHSATTTTNKGIRPVHENFMQDKMEIHIDNKTKLKLHCLHQHYLKLRKNQKNQKLIDLLGKLEFNQVVIFVKSISRCTALCKFLTEQGFPAIEIHREIPEEKRLARYKEFKEFQKCILVATNLFERGIDIERVNIVFNYDMPEDTDTYLHRVVRAGRFGTKGLAITYVVNESDLAILNAIQNRFEVQITEMPNEIDTDTYVENR
;
A
#
# COMPACT_ATOMS: atom_id res chain seq x y z
N MET A 1 -34.06 11.20 -2.03
CA MET A 1 -32.92 10.59 -2.76
C MET A 1 -32.28 11.68 -3.60
N VAL A 2 -30.96 11.71 -3.77
CA VAL A 2 -30.12 12.80 -4.35
C VAL A 2 -29.62 13.86 -3.34
N LYS A 3 -28.45 13.60 -2.75
CA LYS A 3 -27.59 14.63 -2.09
C LYS A 3 -26.12 14.18 -1.95
N ILE A 4 -25.60 13.35 -2.87
CA ILE A 4 -24.21 12.83 -2.81
C ILE A 4 -23.30 13.43 -3.92
N ASP A 5 -23.85 13.93 -5.03
CA ASP A 5 -23.00 14.30 -6.20
C ASP A 5 -22.18 15.59 -6.08
N LYS A 6 -22.63 16.62 -5.36
CA LYS A 6 -21.98 17.95 -5.43
C LYS A 6 -20.58 18.03 -4.79
N HIS A 7 -20.19 17.06 -3.98
CA HIS A 7 -18.92 17.09 -3.25
C HIS A 7 -17.78 16.44 -4.03
N MET A 8 -18.10 15.48 -4.91
CA MET A 8 -17.15 14.78 -5.78
C MET A 8 -16.71 15.68 -6.94
N ASP A 9 -17.67 16.41 -7.53
CA ASP A 9 -17.40 17.36 -8.61
C ASP A 9 -16.44 18.48 -8.17
N LYS A 10 -16.61 18.98 -6.95
CA LYS A 10 -15.77 20.04 -6.40
C LYS A 10 -14.33 19.58 -6.12
N GLN A 11 -14.13 18.31 -5.75
CA GLN A 11 -12.78 17.75 -5.59
C GLN A 11 -12.09 17.47 -6.93
N ASN A 12 -12.84 16.97 -7.91
CA ASN A 12 -12.30 16.75 -9.25
C ASN A 12 -11.88 18.06 -9.93
N GLU A 13 -12.63 19.13 -9.72
CA GLU A 13 -12.32 20.45 -10.25
C GLU A 13 -11.08 21.07 -9.58
N LEU A 14 -10.93 20.89 -8.26
CA LEU A 14 -9.74 21.31 -7.51
C LEU A 14 -8.47 20.58 -7.97
N MET A 15 -8.56 19.26 -8.22
CA MET A 15 -7.44 18.46 -8.72
C MET A 15 -7.06 18.83 -10.17
N LYS A 16 -8.04 19.21 -10.99
CA LYS A 16 -7.81 19.71 -12.36
C LYS A 16 -7.06 21.05 -12.34
N GLN A 17 -7.42 21.95 -11.43
CA GLN A 17 -6.76 23.24 -11.26
C GLN A 17 -5.32 23.08 -10.74
N MET A 18 -5.09 22.16 -9.78
CA MET A 18 -3.76 21.85 -9.25
C MET A 18 -2.79 21.31 -10.32
N ASN A 19 -3.29 20.42 -11.20
CA ASN A 19 -2.49 19.86 -12.29
C ASN A 19 -2.23 20.85 -13.44
N ALA A 20 -3.08 21.87 -13.60
CA ALA A 20 -2.87 22.93 -14.58
C ALA A 20 -1.75 23.90 -14.15
N GLN A 21 -1.60 24.15 -12.84
CA GLN A 21 -0.58 25.05 -12.30
C GLN A 21 0.82 24.42 -12.22
N LEU A 22 0.92 23.09 -12.07
CA LEU A 22 2.20 22.36 -12.03
C LEU A 22 2.92 22.27 -13.39
N LYS A 23 2.29 22.68 -14.50
CA LYS A 23 2.89 22.63 -15.85
C LYS A 23 3.69 23.86 -16.24
N THR A 24 3.77 24.89 -15.38
CA THR A 24 4.47 26.13 -15.70
C THR A 24 5.49 26.49 -14.63
N GLY A 25 6.78 26.23 -14.91
CA GLY A 25 7.92 26.88 -14.27
C GLY A 25 8.72 26.00 -13.30
N PRO A 26 10.04 26.25 -13.17
CA PRO A 26 10.92 25.48 -12.30
C PRO A 26 10.71 25.90 -10.84
N ILE A 27 10.58 24.93 -9.92
CA ILE A 27 10.46 25.18 -8.48
C ILE A 27 11.74 24.75 -7.78
N GLU A 28 12.45 25.70 -7.18
CA GLU A 28 13.51 25.43 -6.21
C GLU A 28 12.88 25.00 -4.87
N HIS A 29 13.28 23.84 -4.36
CA HIS A 29 12.86 23.37 -3.04
C HIS A 29 13.93 23.71 -1.99
N SER A 30 13.57 24.48 -0.96
CA SER A 30 14.32 24.54 0.30
C SER A 30 13.50 23.87 1.40
N ALA A 31 14.12 22.95 2.14
CA ALA A 31 13.53 22.28 3.30
C ALA A 31 14.39 22.57 4.53
N THR A 32 13.82 23.22 5.54
CA THR A 32 14.45 23.43 6.84
C THR A 32 13.71 22.63 7.91
N THR A 33 14.43 21.69 8.53
CA THR A 33 14.01 21.03 9.76
C THR A 33 14.48 21.85 10.96
N THR A 34 13.58 22.06 11.92
CA THR A 34 13.71 22.77 13.21
C THR A 34 13.20 24.22 13.20
N THR A 35 12.13 24.45 13.96
CA THR A 35 11.54 25.77 14.24
C THR A 35 12.48 26.60 15.10
N ASN A 36 13.39 27.34 14.48
CA ASN A 36 14.07 28.45 15.13
C ASN A 36 13.34 29.76 14.78
N LYS A 37 12.75 30.44 15.77
CA LYS A 37 11.88 31.62 15.61
C LYS A 37 12.61 32.90 15.16
N GLY A 38 13.80 32.79 14.57
CA GLY A 38 14.66 33.92 14.20
C GLY A 38 14.88 34.15 12.70
N ILE A 39 14.39 33.27 11.82
CA ILE A 39 14.60 33.42 10.36
C ILE A 39 13.36 34.00 9.70
N ARG A 40 13.02 35.24 10.05
CA ARG A 40 12.05 36.08 9.34
C ARG A 40 12.65 37.49 9.34
N PRO A 41 13.55 37.83 8.39
CA PRO A 41 13.13 38.85 7.44
C PRO A 41 13.85 38.83 6.07
N VAL A 42 14.31 37.68 5.55
CA VAL A 42 15.02 37.66 4.23
C VAL A 42 14.18 37.07 3.08
N HIS A 43 13.00 36.50 3.36
CA HIS A 43 12.19 35.84 2.33
C HIS A 43 10.83 36.51 2.04
N GLU A 44 10.59 37.73 2.51
CA GLU A 44 9.29 38.41 2.34
C GLU A 44 9.10 39.13 1.01
N ASN A 45 10.17 39.36 0.22
CA ASN A 45 10.05 40.15 -1.02
C ASN A 45 9.99 39.35 -2.33
N PHE A 46 9.99 38.01 -2.30
CA PHE A 46 10.03 37.20 -3.54
C PHE A 46 9.00 36.08 -3.65
N MET A 47 8.03 35.96 -2.74
CA MET A 47 7.00 34.92 -2.83
C MET A 47 5.58 35.49 -2.62
N GLN A 48 4.91 35.84 -3.71
CA GLN A 48 3.45 35.96 -3.74
C GLN A 48 2.86 34.54 -3.89
N ASP A 49 1.88 34.24 -3.04
CA ASP A 49 1.20 32.96 -2.84
C ASP A 49 2.03 31.80 -2.25
N LYS A 50 2.20 31.87 -0.92
CA LYS A 50 2.68 30.74 -0.12
C LYS A 50 1.48 29.90 0.35
N MET A 51 1.27 28.73 -0.26
CA MET A 51 0.35 27.72 0.29
C MET A 51 1.05 27.02 1.47
N GLU A 52 0.66 27.38 2.69
CA GLU A 52 1.22 26.81 3.92
C GLU A 52 0.45 25.52 4.29
N ILE A 53 0.96 24.36 3.86
CA ILE A 53 0.36 23.07 4.20
C ILE A 53 0.77 22.69 5.62
N HIS A 54 -0.14 22.92 6.57
CA HIS A 54 -0.04 22.39 7.92
C HIS A 54 -0.43 20.92 7.91
N ILE A 55 0.54 20.02 8.06
CA ILE A 55 0.28 18.60 8.32
C ILE A 55 -0.03 18.47 9.81
N ASP A 56 -1.31 18.51 10.15
CA ASP A 56 -1.76 18.10 11.46
C ASP A 56 -1.48 16.60 11.63
N ASN A 57 -0.67 16.22 12.61
CA ASN A 57 -0.39 14.82 13.00
C ASN A 57 -1.64 14.02 13.44
N LYS A 58 -2.84 14.58 13.28
CA LYS A 58 -4.14 14.03 13.71
C LYS A 58 -5.06 13.65 12.55
N THR A 59 -4.69 13.87 11.29
CA THR A 59 -5.52 13.48 10.15
C THR A 59 -5.46 11.95 9.97
N LYS A 60 -6.40 11.24 10.59
CA LYS A 60 -6.60 9.79 10.45
C LYS A 60 -6.74 9.45 8.95
N LEU A 61 -5.74 8.79 8.38
CA LEU A 61 -5.81 8.21 7.03
C LEU A 61 -6.93 7.17 7.02
N LYS A 62 -8.08 7.51 6.42
CA LYS A 62 -9.20 6.58 6.27
C LYS A 62 -8.93 5.63 5.10
N LEU A 63 -8.85 4.33 5.39
CA LEU A 63 -8.68 3.24 4.42
C LEU A 63 -10.00 2.92 3.66
N HIS A 64 -10.68 3.93 3.14
CA HIS A 64 -12.09 3.82 2.69
C HIS A 64 -12.31 2.93 1.43
N CYS A 65 -11.26 2.61 0.69
CA CYS A 65 -11.35 1.81 -0.55
C CYS A 65 -10.68 0.43 -0.45
N LEU A 66 -10.35 -0.02 0.77
CA LEU A 66 -9.63 -1.26 1.01
C LEU A 66 -10.46 -2.25 1.84
N HIS A 67 -10.86 -3.35 1.20
CA HIS A 67 -11.45 -4.50 1.88
C HIS A 67 -10.36 -5.26 2.63
N GLN A 68 -10.58 -5.50 3.92
CA GLN A 68 -9.56 -6.05 4.81
C GLN A 68 -10.10 -7.29 5.50
N HIS A 69 -9.41 -8.41 5.29
CA HIS A 69 -9.72 -9.68 5.94
C HIS A 69 -8.50 -10.27 6.63
N TYR A 70 -8.75 -11.09 7.65
CA TYR A 70 -7.73 -11.95 8.22
C TYR A 70 -8.10 -13.42 8.07
N LEU A 71 -7.09 -14.29 8.06
CA LEU A 71 -7.27 -15.74 8.04
C LEU A 71 -6.46 -16.35 9.19
N LYS A 72 -7.12 -17.14 10.04
CA LYS A 72 -6.44 -17.95 11.07
C LYS A 72 -5.98 -19.27 10.45
N LEU A 73 -4.71 -19.60 10.59
CA LEU A 73 -4.15 -20.85 10.08
C LEU A 73 -2.85 -21.24 10.77
N ARG A 74 -2.50 -22.53 10.69
CA ARG A 74 -1.21 -23.01 11.17
C ARG A 74 -0.09 -22.61 10.20
N LYS A 75 1.13 -22.45 10.72
CA LYS A 75 2.31 -22.04 9.93
C LYS A 75 2.55 -22.92 8.70
N ASN A 76 2.34 -24.23 8.82
CA ASN A 76 2.52 -25.20 7.74
C ASN A 76 1.42 -25.14 6.66
N GLN A 77 0.29 -24.49 6.93
CA GLN A 77 -0.83 -24.35 5.98
C GLN A 77 -0.68 -23.10 5.09
N LYS A 78 0.23 -22.18 5.42
CA LYS A 78 0.35 -20.88 4.72
C LYS A 78 0.57 -21.02 3.21
N ASN A 79 1.45 -21.92 2.78
CA ASN A 79 1.74 -22.10 1.35
C ASN A 79 0.52 -22.62 0.61
N GLN A 80 -0.11 -23.69 1.12
CA GLN A 80 -1.29 -24.25 0.50
C GLN A 80 -2.41 -23.21 0.42
N LYS A 81 -2.64 -22.45 1.49
CA LYS A 81 -3.67 -21.41 1.49
C LYS A 81 -3.36 -20.23 0.58
N LEU A 82 -2.10 -19.88 0.40
CA LEU A 82 -1.74 -18.85 -0.56
C LEU A 82 -2.02 -19.32 -2.00
N ILE A 83 -1.65 -20.55 -2.35
CA ILE A 83 -1.93 -21.13 -3.68
C ILE A 83 -3.43 -21.24 -3.93
N ASP A 84 -4.18 -21.76 -2.95
CA ASP A 84 -5.65 -21.85 -3.03
C ASP A 84 -6.27 -20.48 -3.32
N LEU A 85 -5.78 -19.41 -2.66
CA LEU A 85 -6.31 -18.05 -2.82
C LEU A 85 -5.88 -17.41 -4.13
N LEU A 86 -4.62 -17.59 -4.55
CA LEU A 86 -4.13 -17.10 -5.84
C LEU A 86 -4.83 -17.79 -7.02
N GLY A 87 -5.35 -19.01 -6.85
CA GLY A 87 -6.14 -19.71 -7.86
C GLY A 87 -7.62 -19.31 -7.89
N LYS A 88 -8.14 -18.70 -6.82
CA LYS A 88 -9.57 -18.34 -6.68
C LYS A 88 -9.85 -16.86 -6.87
N LEU A 89 -8.93 -16.00 -6.44
CA LEU A 89 -9.10 -14.56 -6.50
C LEU A 89 -8.67 -14.04 -7.86
N GLU A 90 -9.51 -13.23 -8.50
CA GLU A 90 -9.11 -12.50 -9.70
C GLU A 90 -8.20 -11.34 -9.33
N PHE A 91 -7.02 -11.22 -9.94
CA PHE A 91 -6.13 -10.10 -9.66
C PHE A 91 -5.35 -9.62 -10.88
N ASN A 92 -4.96 -8.35 -10.84
CA ASN A 92 -4.00 -7.78 -11.78
C ASN A 92 -2.59 -8.03 -11.24
N GLN A 93 -2.29 -7.49 -10.06
CA GLN A 93 -1.00 -7.67 -9.40
C GLN A 93 -1.17 -7.85 -7.92
N VAL A 94 -0.29 -8.69 -7.35
CA VAL A 94 -0.28 -9.04 -5.94
C VAL A 94 1.04 -8.65 -5.32
N VAL A 95 0.99 -8.08 -4.11
CA VAL A 95 2.17 -7.92 -3.26
C VAL A 95 2.03 -8.82 -2.03
N ILE A 96 3.07 -9.59 -1.73
CA ILE A 96 3.12 -10.53 -0.63
C ILE A 96 4.24 -10.14 0.31
N PHE A 97 3.88 -9.74 1.52
CA PHE A 97 4.82 -9.34 2.56
C PHE A 97 5.19 -10.50 3.49
N VAL A 98 6.49 -10.69 3.68
CA VAL A 98 7.08 -11.71 4.57
C VAL A 98 8.02 -11.06 5.58
N LYS A 99 8.32 -11.73 6.69
CA LYS A 99 9.11 -11.12 7.77
C LYS A 99 10.63 -11.16 7.59
N SER A 100 11.15 -12.01 6.69
CA SER A 100 12.60 -12.16 6.53
C SER A 100 13.01 -12.44 5.09
N ILE A 101 14.27 -12.14 4.79
CA ILE A 101 14.87 -12.27 3.45
C ILE A 101 14.85 -13.73 3.00
N SER A 102 15.31 -14.65 3.86
CA SER A 102 15.26 -16.09 3.58
C SER A 102 13.85 -16.57 3.22
N ARG A 103 12.81 -16.04 3.88
CA ARG A 103 11.42 -16.37 3.55
C ARG A 103 10.96 -15.75 2.24
N CYS A 104 11.45 -14.55 1.92
CA CYS A 104 11.17 -13.86 0.66
C CYS A 104 11.65 -14.71 -0.52
N THR A 105 12.91 -15.14 -0.46
CA THR A 105 13.52 -15.98 -1.49
C THR A 105 12.91 -17.37 -1.56
N ALA A 106 12.68 -18.01 -0.41
CA ALA A 106 12.02 -19.32 -0.40
C ALA A 106 10.61 -19.27 -0.97
N LEU A 107 9.81 -18.24 -0.61
CA LEU A 107 8.43 -18.11 -1.10
C LEU A 107 8.39 -17.74 -2.58
N CYS A 108 9.23 -16.81 -3.05
CA CYS A 108 9.30 -16.45 -4.46
C CYS A 108 9.69 -17.65 -5.33
N LYS A 109 10.69 -18.42 -4.89
CA LYS A 109 11.09 -19.66 -5.57
C LYS A 109 9.94 -20.66 -5.62
N PHE A 110 9.31 -20.93 -4.48
CA PHE A 110 8.16 -21.83 -4.38
C PHE A 110 7.02 -21.41 -5.32
N LEU A 111 6.64 -20.13 -5.34
CA LEU A 111 5.59 -19.63 -6.23
C LEU A 111 5.96 -19.82 -7.70
N THR A 112 7.21 -19.56 -8.07
CA THR A 112 7.70 -19.76 -9.44
C THR A 112 7.65 -21.24 -9.85
N GLU A 113 8.00 -22.15 -8.94
CA GLU A 113 7.91 -23.61 -9.16
C GLU A 113 6.46 -24.09 -9.27
N GLN A 114 5.51 -23.41 -8.62
CA GLN A 114 4.07 -23.66 -8.78
C GLN A 114 3.47 -23.00 -10.04
N GLY A 115 4.29 -22.37 -10.89
CA GLY A 115 3.84 -21.75 -12.14
C GLY A 115 3.35 -20.31 -12.01
N PHE A 116 3.48 -19.68 -10.85
CA PHE A 116 3.11 -18.28 -10.65
C PHE A 116 4.27 -17.35 -11.03
N PRO A 117 4.07 -16.36 -11.94
CA PRO A 117 5.10 -15.37 -12.30
C PRO A 117 5.43 -14.40 -11.14
N ALA A 118 6.29 -14.86 -10.24
CA ALA A 118 6.71 -14.13 -9.06
C ALA A 118 8.11 -13.49 -9.20
N ILE A 119 8.32 -12.40 -8.47
CA ILE A 119 9.62 -11.74 -8.32
C ILE A 119 9.81 -11.29 -6.87
N GLU A 120 11.05 -11.28 -6.38
CA GLU A 120 11.37 -10.87 -5.01
C GLU A 120 12.09 -9.52 -4.96
N ILE A 121 11.79 -8.72 -3.93
CA ILE A 121 12.54 -7.51 -3.56
C ILE A 121 12.79 -7.50 -2.05
N HIS A 122 14.05 -7.38 -1.66
CA HIS A 122 14.49 -7.26 -0.27
C HIS A 122 15.82 -6.50 -0.18
N ARG A 123 16.22 -6.12 1.04
CA ARG A 123 17.34 -5.21 1.28
C ARG A 123 18.72 -5.73 0.86
N GLU A 124 18.93 -7.04 0.81
CA GLU A 124 20.21 -7.64 0.36
C GLU A 124 20.40 -7.62 -1.16
N ILE A 125 19.34 -7.35 -1.95
CA ILE A 125 19.50 -7.14 -3.38
C ILE A 125 20.08 -5.75 -3.60
N PRO A 126 21.17 -5.60 -4.38
CA PRO A 126 21.73 -4.30 -4.74
C PRO A 126 20.67 -3.37 -5.31
N GLU A 127 20.77 -2.07 -4.99
CA GLU A 127 19.74 -1.10 -5.33
C GLU A 127 19.38 -1.07 -6.82
N GLU A 128 20.38 -1.07 -7.68
CA GLU A 128 20.22 -1.15 -9.14
C GLU A 128 19.36 -2.36 -9.56
N LYS A 129 19.64 -3.53 -8.98
CA LYS A 129 18.87 -4.75 -9.26
C LYS A 129 17.46 -4.67 -8.69
N ARG A 130 17.26 -4.05 -7.52
CA ARG A 130 15.90 -3.85 -6.97
C ARG A 130 15.07 -2.95 -7.89
N LEU A 131 15.67 -1.90 -8.45
CA LEU A 131 15.00 -0.99 -9.39
C LEU A 131 14.66 -1.71 -10.71
N ALA A 132 15.56 -2.55 -11.23
CA ALA A 132 15.30 -3.37 -12.41
C ALA A 132 14.13 -4.35 -12.17
N ARG A 133 14.16 -5.11 -11.08
CA ARG A 133 13.08 -6.03 -10.69
C ARG A 133 11.76 -5.30 -10.47
N TYR A 134 11.82 -4.12 -9.86
CA TYR A 134 10.65 -3.27 -9.68
C TYR A 134 10.07 -2.81 -11.02
N LYS A 135 10.91 -2.47 -12.00
CA LYS A 135 10.49 -2.12 -13.35
C LYS A 135 9.80 -3.31 -14.05
N GLU A 136 10.36 -4.51 -13.97
CA GLU A 136 9.72 -5.73 -14.50
C GLU A 136 8.32 -5.95 -13.92
N PHE A 137 8.17 -5.74 -12.60
CA PHE A 137 6.87 -5.81 -11.95
C PHE A 137 5.94 -4.70 -12.45
N LYS A 138 6.39 -3.44 -12.51
CA LYS A 138 5.58 -2.31 -12.98
C LYS A 138 5.12 -2.47 -14.43
N GLU A 139 5.94 -3.09 -15.27
CA GLU A 139 5.65 -3.39 -16.68
C GLU A 139 4.83 -4.69 -16.86
N PHE A 140 4.33 -5.28 -15.78
CA PHE A 140 3.47 -6.47 -15.79
C PHE A 140 4.15 -7.74 -16.33
N GLN A 141 5.49 -7.76 -16.40
CA GLN A 141 6.24 -8.97 -16.74
C GLN A 141 6.13 -10.04 -15.64
N LYS A 142 5.85 -9.58 -14.42
CA LYS A 142 5.57 -10.39 -13.22
C LYS A 142 4.30 -9.87 -12.57
N CYS A 143 3.40 -10.77 -12.20
CA CYS A 143 2.13 -10.40 -11.57
C CYS A 143 2.18 -10.51 -10.04
N ILE A 144 3.20 -11.17 -9.48
CA ILE A 144 3.36 -11.31 -8.03
C ILE A 144 4.72 -10.76 -7.58
N LEU A 145 4.70 -9.88 -6.57
CA LEU A 145 5.88 -9.35 -5.90
C LEU A 145 5.94 -9.86 -4.46
N VAL A 146 7.00 -10.59 -4.10
CA VAL A 146 7.28 -10.98 -2.72
C VAL A 146 8.30 -9.99 -2.12
N ALA A 147 8.02 -9.44 -0.95
CA ALA A 147 8.92 -8.47 -0.34
C ALA A 147 8.97 -8.57 1.19
N THR A 148 10.10 -8.16 1.78
CA THR A 148 10.16 -7.97 3.24
C THR A 148 9.54 -6.65 3.66
N ASN A 149 9.89 -5.59 2.93
CA ASN A 149 9.32 -4.25 2.96
C ASN A 149 9.58 -3.62 1.59
N LEU A 150 8.69 -2.75 1.15
CA LEU A 150 8.92 -1.91 -0.02
C LEU A 150 9.51 -0.58 0.45
N PHE A 151 10.38 -0.01 -0.38
CA PHE A 151 11.09 1.23 -0.15
C PHE A 151 10.20 2.30 0.48
N GLU A 152 10.74 3.01 1.48
CA GLU A 152 10.01 3.96 2.31
C GLU A 152 9.48 5.16 1.51
N ARG A 153 10.04 5.46 0.32
CA ARG A 153 9.62 6.57 -0.54
C ARG A 153 9.75 6.23 -2.03
N GLY A 154 8.84 6.73 -2.86
CA GLY A 154 9.01 6.82 -4.33
C GLY A 154 8.53 5.64 -5.18
N ILE A 155 8.14 4.51 -4.59
CA ILE A 155 7.58 3.38 -5.33
C ILE A 155 6.06 3.44 -5.35
N ASP A 156 5.50 3.84 -6.48
CA ASP A 156 4.06 3.83 -6.74
C ASP A 156 3.64 2.61 -7.55
N ILE A 157 2.87 1.71 -6.94
CA ILE A 157 2.36 0.51 -7.58
C ILE A 157 0.85 0.60 -7.79
N GLU A 158 0.46 1.50 -8.69
CA GLU A 158 -0.92 1.89 -8.97
C GLU A 158 -1.85 0.73 -9.39
N ARG A 159 -1.28 -0.42 -9.79
CA ARG A 159 -2.03 -1.57 -10.34
C ARG A 159 -2.17 -2.74 -9.37
N VAL A 160 -1.68 -2.62 -8.15
CA VAL A 160 -1.83 -3.66 -7.12
C VAL A 160 -3.23 -3.58 -6.55
N ASN A 161 -3.98 -4.67 -6.74
CA ASN A 161 -5.33 -4.81 -6.20
C ASN A 161 -5.39 -5.79 -5.02
N ILE A 162 -4.38 -6.65 -4.82
CA ILE A 162 -4.32 -7.53 -3.65
C ILE A 162 -2.99 -7.41 -2.90
N VAL A 163 -3.07 -7.26 -1.58
CA VAL A 163 -1.94 -7.33 -0.66
C VAL A 163 -2.13 -8.51 0.29
N PHE A 164 -1.12 -9.39 0.37
CA PHE A 164 -1.03 -10.41 1.40
C PHE A 164 0.00 -10.02 2.46
N ASN A 165 -0.44 -9.91 3.71
CA ASN A 165 0.46 -10.03 4.85
C ASN A 165 0.62 -11.52 5.16
N TYR A 166 1.48 -12.18 4.38
CA TYR A 166 1.77 -13.61 4.55
C TYR A 166 2.40 -13.87 5.93
N ASP A 167 3.24 -12.97 6.41
CA ASP A 167 3.59 -12.86 7.83
C ASP A 167 3.02 -11.56 8.41
N MET A 168 2.47 -11.63 9.63
CA MET A 168 1.95 -10.48 10.37
C MET A 168 3.03 -9.37 10.44
N PRO A 169 2.69 -8.10 10.13
CA PRO A 169 3.61 -6.98 10.34
C PRO A 169 4.02 -6.85 11.81
N GLU A 170 5.17 -6.21 12.04
CA GLU A 170 5.73 -6.04 13.39
C GLU A 170 4.90 -5.07 14.23
N ASP A 171 4.26 -4.08 13.59
CA ASP A 171 3.45 -3.07 14.24
C ASP A 171 2.35 -2.52 13.31
N THR A 172 1.56 -1.60 13.87
CA THR A 172 0.44 -0.95 13.18
C THR A 172 0.87 -0.04 12.04
N ASP A 173 2.04 0.60 12.15
CA ASP A 173 2.53 1.55 11.13
C ASP A 173 3.04 0.80 9.91
N THR A 174 3.74 -0.31 10.13
CA THR A 174 4.15 -1.27 9.10
C THR A 174 2.93 -1.84 8.37
N TYR A 175 1.85 -2.20 9.08
CA TYR A 175 0.60 -2.62 8.44
C TYR A 175 0.09 -1.54 7.47
N LEU A 176 -0.03 -0.30 7.95
CA LEU A 176 -0.51 0.82 7.15
C LEU A 176 0.36 1.02 5.90
N HIS A 177 1.69 1.04 6.04
CA HIS A 177 2.61 1.20 4.92
C HIS A 177 2.52 0.09 3.86
N ARG A 178 2.12 -1.12 4.28
CA ARG A 178 1.94 -2.28 3.38
C ARG A 178 0.61 -2.20 2.65
N VAL A 179 -0.49 -1.93 3.36
CA VAL A 179 -1.84 -2.02 2.77
C VAL A 179 -2.25 -0.78 1.99
N VAL A 180 -1.68 0.40 2.30
CA VAL A 180 -1.85 1.63 1.50
C VAL A 180 -1.23 1.50 0.09
N ARG A 181 -0.49 0.42 -0.18
CA ARG A 181 -0.03 0.08 -1.54
C ARG A 181 -1.14 -0.46 -2.44
N ALA A 182 -2.28 -0.89 -1.88
CA ALA A 182 -3.48 -1.26 -2.61
C ALA A 182 -4.59 -0.21 -2.41
N GLY A 183 -5.48 -0.08 -3.40
CA GLY A 183 -6.64 0.80 -3.32
C GLY A 183 -6.32 2.30 -3.42
N ARG A 184 -5.31 2.66 -4.22
CA ARG A 184 -4.96 4.08 -4.50
C ARG A 184 -5.80 4.62 -5.66
N PHE A 185 -6.05 5.94 -5.66
CA PHE A 185 -6.74 6.66 -6.75
C PHE A 185 -8.17 6.16 -7.08
N GLY A 186 -9.00 5.93 -6.06
CA GLY A 186 -10.39 5.50 -6.26
C GLY A 186 -10.56 4.01 -6.52
N THR A 187 -9.46 3.28 -6.80
CA THR A 187 -9.49 1.84 -7.02
C THR A 187 -9.84 1.06 -5.76
N LYS A 188 -10.63 0.00 -5.93
CA LYS A 188 -10.89 -0.97 -4.87
C LYS A 188 -9.66 -1.86 -4.69
N GLY A 189 -9.42 -2.33 -3.48
CA GLY A 189 -8.33 -3.26 -3.18
C GLY A 189 -8.68 -4.21 -2.04
N LEU A 190 -7.93 -5.31 -1.96
CA LEU A 190 -8.09 -6.35 -0.96
C LEU A 190 -6.79 -6.55 -0.18
N ALA A 191 -6.86 -6.52 1.14
CA ALA A 191 -5.76 -6.90 2.02
C ALA A 191 -6.15 -8.14 2.82
N ILE A 192 -5.35 -9.21 2.70
CA ILE A 192 -5.53 -10.46 3.45
C ILE A 192 -4.33 -10.64 4.39
N THR A 193 -4.62 -10.83 5.67
CA THR A 193 -3.58 -10.98 6.70
C THR A 193 -3.64 -12.33 7.38
N TYR A 194 -2.52 -13.07 7.39
CA TYR A 194 -2.44 -14.35 8.07
C TYR A 194 -2.15 -14.19 9.56
N VAL A 195 -2.95 -14.86 10.38
CA VAL A 195 -2.83 -14.92 11.85
C VAL A 195 -2.50 -16.35 12.24
N VAL A 196 -1.34 -16.57 12.87
CA VAL A 196 -0.85 -17.93 13.21
C VAL A 196 -0.88 -18.22 14.69
N ASN A 197 -0.77 -17.18 15.52
CA ASN A 197 -0.63 -17.31 16.97
C ASN A 197 -1.27 -16.10 17.70
N GLU A 198 -1.31 -16.16 19.02
CA GLU A 198 -1.87 -15.10 19.86
C GLU A 198 -1.15 -13.75 19.75
N SER A 199 0.17 -13.75 19.50
CA SER A 199 0.89 -12.49 19.28
C SER A 199 0.44 -11.81 17.98
N ASP A 200 0.21 -12.59 16.91
CA ASP A 200 -0.32 -12.05 15.66
C ASP A 200 -1.72 -11.47 15.89
N LEU A 201 -2.55 -12.15 16.68
CA LEU A 201 -3.90 -11.68 17.02
C LEU A 201 -3.87 -10.38 17.84
N ALA A 202 -2.92 -10.24 18.77
CA ALA A 202 -2.72 -9.01 19.54
C ALA A 202 -2.36 -7.82 18.64
N ILE A 203 -1.46 -8.03 17.66
CA ILE A 203 -1.10 -7.00 16.67
C ILE A 203 -2.30 -6.64 15.79
N LEU A 204 -3.06 -7.63 15.32
CA LEU A 204 -4.29 -7.40 14.54
C LEU A 204 -5.29 -6.54 15.33
N ASN A 205 -5.50 -6.83 16.61
CA ASN A 205 -6.38 -6.04 17.47
C ASN A 205 -5.86 -4.61 17.66
N ALA A 206 -4.55 -4.43 17.82
CA ALA A 206 -3.95 -3.10 17.87
C ALA A 206 -4.15 -2.31 16.56
N ILE A 207 -4.06 -2.96 15.40
CA ILE A 207 -4.35 -2.36 14.09
C ILE A 207 -5.80 -1.89 14.02
N GLN A 208 -6.75 -2.76 14.34
CA GLN A 208 -8.18 -2.44 14.33
C GLN A 208 -8.51 -1.25 15.24
N ASN A 209 -7.95 -1.23 16.46
CA ASN A 209 -8.16 -0.17 17.43
C ASN A 209 -7.55 1.16 16.98
N ARG A 210 -6.31 1.16 16.47
CA ARG A 210 -5.61 2.39 16.07
C ARG A 210 -6.28 3.08 14.89
N PHE A 211 -6.74 2.30 13.90
CA PHE A 211 -7.31 2.84 12.67
C PHE A 211 -8.84 2.89 12.68
N GLU A 212 -9.49 2.42 13.74
CA GLU A 212 -10.95 2.34 13.87
C GLU A 212 -11.60 1.59 12.70
N VAL A 213 -10.96 0.48 12.29
CA VAL A 213 -11.41 -0.40 11.20
C VAL A 213 -11.77 -1.78 11.73
N GLN A 214 -12.76 -2.42 11.11
CA GLN A 214 -13.06 -3.83 11.36
C GLN A 214 -12.41 -4.70 10.28
N ILE A 215 -11.42 -5.49 10.67
CA ILE A 215 -10.79 -6.49 9.81
C ILE A 215 -11.50 -7.80 10.13
N THR A 216 -12.42 -8.22 9.26
CA THR A 216 -13.26 -9.39 9.50
C THR A 216 -12.51 -10.68 9.16
N GLU A 217 -12.93 -11.79 9.76
CA GLU A 217 -12.44 -13.10 9.33
C GLU A 217 -12.83 -13.32 7.86
N MET A 218 -11.91 -13.90 7.09
CA MET A 218 -12.11 -14.07 5.65
C MET A 218 -13.33 -14.97 5.40
N PRO A 219 -14.33 -14.52 4.61
CA PRO A 219 -15.45 -15.35 4.24
C PRO A 219 -15.00 -16.50 3.32
N ASN A 220 -15.87 -17.49 3.15
CA ASN A 220 -15.61 -18.61 2.22
C ASN A 220 -15.50 -18.14 0.76
N GLU A 221 -16.22 -17.07 0.42
CA GLU A 221 -16.27 -16.46 -0.90
C GLU A 221 -16.10 -14.94 -0.74
N ILE A 222 -15.26 -14.36 -1.58
CA ILE A 222 -15.07 -12.90 -1.66
C ILE A 222 -15.60 -12.49 -3.02
N ASP A 223 -16.57 -11.59 -3.04
CA ASP A 223 -17.11 -11.02 -4.26
C ASP A 223 -16.06 -10.17 -4.97
N THR A 224 -15.72 -10.51 -6.22
CA THR A 224 -14.72 -9.82 -7.04
C THR A 224 -15.03 -8.33 -7.18
N ASP A 225 -16.31 -7.95 -7.26
CA ASP A 225 -16.74 -6.56 -7.38
C ASP A 225 -16.35 -5.71 -6.16
N THR A 226 -16.01 -6.34 -5.02
CA THR A 226 -15.59 -5.62 -3.83
C THR A 226 -14.15 -5.12 -3.91
N TYR A 227 -13.30 -5.72 -4.75
CA TYR A 227 -11.87 -5.41 -4.77
C TYR A 227 -11.26 -5.29 -6.17
N VAL A 228 -12.05 -5.51 -7.21
CA VAL A 228 -11.70 -5.22 -8.61
C VAL A 228 -12.66 -4.15 -9.13
N GLU A 229 -12.13 -3.17 -9.85
CA GLU A 229 -12.99 -2.25 -10.60
C GLU A 229 -13.38 -2.89 -11.93
N ASN A 230 -14.68 -3.03 -12.18
CA ASN A 230 -15.21 -3.39 -13.49
C ASN A 230 -14.83 -2.29 -14.49
N ARG A 231 -14.07 -2.66 -15.51
CA ARG A 231 -13.70 -1.78 -16.63
C ARG A 231 -14.77 -1.76 -17.71
#